data_AF-A0A3B6AVK9-F1
#
_entry.id   AF-A0A3B6AVK9-F1
#
_cell.length_a   1.000
_cell.length_b   1.000
_cell.length_c   1.000
_cell.angle_alpha   90.00
_cell.angle_beta   90.00
_cell.angle_gamma   90.00
#
_symmetry.space_group_name_H-M   'P 1'
#
loop_
_entity.id
_entity.type
_entity.pdbx_description
1 polymer ?
#
loop_
_entity_poly.entity_id
_entity_poly.type
_entity_poly.pdbx_seq_one_letter_code
_entity_poly.pdbx_strand_id
1 'polypeptide(L)'
;MGCQASRRILLLATIVVAASLPPPSAAQTASCADLAFSGGRLYAACSPLEELDASVHWTYHASNGTADVAFRVPGGSAGWAAWAINPSAVGMLGANTVFAYHNPATGVVAVATAVVDSYAPAFADGDLAFAVYRRGAEYTDGVYAIHATVALPGNSTRQNIVWQAGTSSPDGLPESHQAFGDNVMSSRSWDFRSAEAAVVVDDVPAAPRDSVYRALLRPKNIHGVLNAVSWGVLLPLGVMLARYMRVFPSLDPAWFYLHVACQCSGYVVGSAGWVFGLTLGSPAKGALQHHGHRNIGTALFVLSTLQVSALLIRPKKTVKVRFYWNLYHWSVGYTVVVLGVVNVFKGIGILQADQKYRHAYLGAVLVLAVVAFVLELVTLTVRFKKGRR
;
A
#
# COMPACT_ATOMS: atom_id res chain seq x y z
N MET A 1 34.30 13.47 -42.27
CA MET A 1 33.64 12.18 -42.60
C MET A 1 32.92 11.51 -41.40
N GLY A 2 32.58 12.22 -40.32
CA GLY A 2 32.07 11.60 -39.07
C GLY A 2 30.56 11.70 -38.79
N CYS A 3 29.74 12.28 -39.66
CA CYS A 3 28.34 12.61 -39.33
C CYS A 3 27.27 11.72 -39.99
N GLN A 4 27.64 10.82 -40.92
CA GLN A 4 26.67 9.92 -41.58
C GLN A 4 26.60 8.50 -40.98
N ALA A 5 27.61 8.07 -40.23
CA ALA A 5 27.64 6.72 -39.65
C ALA A 5 26.70 6.55 -38.44
N SER A 6 26.50 7.61 -37.64
CA SER A 6 25.68 7.57 -36.42
C SER A 6 24.16 7.42 -36.71
N ARG A 7 23.66 8.00 -37.81
CA ARG A 7 22.24 7.89 -38.20
C ARG A 7 21.84 6.49 -38.68
N ARG A 8 22.76 5.73 -39.28
CA ARG A 8 22.48 4.37 -39.78
C ARG A 8 22.43 3.34 -38.65
N ILE A 9 23.25 3.51 -37.61
CA ILE A 9 23.25 2.64 -36.43
C ILE A 9 21.98 2.85 -35.58
N LEU A 10 21.49 4.09 -35.46
CA LEU A 10 20.27 4.39 -34.73
C LEU A 10 18.99 3.86 -35.43
N LEU A 11 18.97 3.85 -36.77
CA LEU A 11 17.86 3.31 -37.57
C LEU A 11 17.85 1.77 -37.64
N LEU A 12 19.01 1.11 -37.58
CA LEU A 12 19.10 -0.36 -37.49
C LEU A 12 18.73 -0.86 -36.08
N ALA A 13 19.06 -0.11 -35.03
CA ALA A 13 18.68 -0.45 -33.65
C ALA A 13 17.16 -0.33 -33.40
N THR A 14 16.46 0.60 -34.07
CA THR A 14 14.99 0.75 -33.94
C THR A 14 14.21 -0.30 -34.73
N ILE A 15 14.75 -0.84 -35.83
CA ILE A 15 14.10 -1.90 -36.62
C ILE A 15 14.22 -3.28 -35.94
N VAL A 16 15.33 -3.56 -35.25
CA VAL A 16 15.53 -4.84 -34.54
C VAL A 16 14.66 -4.94 -33.27
N VAL A 17 14.39 -3.83 -32.58
CA VAL A 17 13.51 -3.81 -31.40
C VAL A 17 12.03 -3.97 -31.78
N ALA A 18 11.63 -3.59 -32.99
CA ALA A 18 10.26 -3.78 -33.48
C ALA A 18 9.97 -5.23 -33.92
N ALA A 19 10.99 -5.99 -34.30
CA ALA A 19 10.86 -7.38 -34.79
C ALA A 19 10.94 -8.45 -33.67
N SER A 20 11.25 -8.06 -32.43
CA SER A 20 11.34 -8.96 -31.27
C SER A 20 10.12 -8.91 -30.35
N LEU A 21 9.06 -8.17 -30.72
CA LEU A 21 7.81 -8.19 -29.99
C LEU A 21 7.04 -9.46 -30.39
N PRO A 22 6.73 -10.37 -29.45
CA PRO A 22 5.81 -11.45 -29.74
C PRO A 22 4.48 -10.83 -30.22
N PRO A 23 3.77 -11.46 -31.18
CA PRO A 23 2.45 -10.97 -31.57
C PRO A 23 1.59 -10.88 -30.31
N PRO A 24 0.74 -9.85 -30.17
CA PRO A 24 -0.25 -9.84 -29.11
C PRO A 24 -1.05 -11.13 -29.26
N SER A 25 -0.90 -12.05 -28.31
CA SER A 25 -1.81 -13.17 -28.20
C SER A 25 -3.17 -12.54 -27.93
N ALA A 26 -4.02 -12.54 -28.95
CA ALA A 26 -5.43 -12.32 -28.75
C ALA A 26 -5.89 -13.47 -27.85
N ALA A 27 -5.89 -13.24 -26.54
CA ALA A 27 -6.63 -14.09 -25.63
C ALA A 27 -8.07 -14.04 -26.14
N GLN A 28 -8.55 -15.16 -26.69
CA GLN A 28 -9.98 -15.35 -26.90
C GLN A 28 -10.60 -15.28 -25.52
N THR A 29 -11.21 -14.13 -25.17
CA THR A 29 -12.08 -14.04 -24.01
C THR A 29 -13.27 -14.92 -24.32
N ALA A 30 -13.21 -16.19 -23.88
CA ALA A 30 -14.37 -17.05 -23.82
C ALA A 30 -15.49 -16.24 -23.15
N SER A 31 -16.65 -16.19 -23.78
CA SER A 31 -17.82 -15.57 -23.17
C SER A 31 -18.03 -16.22 -21.81
N CYS A 32 -18.33 -15.44 -20.77
CA CYS A 32 -18.62 -16.02 -19.45
C CYS A 32 -19.78 -17.05 -19.52
N ALA A 33 -20.57 -17.03 -20.60
CA ALA A 33 -21.66 -17.96 -20.86
C ALA A 33 -21.19 -19.40 -21.16
N ASP A 34 -19.96 -19.59 -21.64
CA ASP A 34 -19.46 -20.91 -22.08
C ASP A 34 -18.78 -21.70 -20.94
N LEU A 35 -18.74 -21.15 -19.72
CA LEU A 35 -18.07 -21.75 -18.58
C LEU A 35 -18.96 -22.76 -17.84
N ALA A 36 -18.53 -24.02 -17.87
CA ALA A 36 -19.10 -25.09 -17.06
C ALA A 36 -18.51 -25.07 -15.65
N PHE A 37 -19.38 -25.19 -14.64
CA PHE A 37 -18.99 -25.37 -13.24
C PHE A 37 -19.09 -26.83 -12.83
N SER A 38 -18.38 -27.22 -11.76
CA SER A 38 -18.46 -28.59 -11.24
C SER A 38 -19.90 -29.03 -10.96
N GLY A 39 -20.17 -30.30 -11.23
CA GLY A 39 -21.51 -30.87 -11.06
C GLY A 39 -22.54 -30.42 -12.10
N GLY A 40 -22.11 -29.84 -13.22
CA GLY A 40 -23.01 -29.44 -14.32
C GLY A 40 -23.91 -28.26 -13.98
N ARG A 41 -23.49 -27.40 -13.04
CA ARG A 41 -24.27 -26.21 -12.66
C ARG A 41 -24.27 -25.20 -13.81
N LEU A 42 -25.46 -24.71 -14.13
CA LEU A 42 -25.70 -23.69 -15.15
C LEU A 42 -26.33 -22.46 -14.49
N TYR A 43 -25.97 -21.29 -14.99
CA TYR A 43 -26.47 -20.00 -14.52
C TYR A 43 -27.15 -19.27 -15.67
N ALA A 44 -28.25 -18.58 -15.38
CA ALA A 44 -29.05 -17.89 -16.39
C ALA A 44 -28.36 -16.66 -16.97
N ALA A 45 -27.52 -16.00 -16.18
CA ALA A 45 -26.78 -14.81 -16.55
C ALA A 45 -25.33 -14.86 -16.03
N CYS A 46 -24.46 -14.09 -16.68
CA CYS A 46 -23.07 -13.91 -16.28
C CYS A 46 -22.54 -12.53 -16.68
N SER A 47 -21.51 -12.07 -15.99
CA SER A 47 -20.81 -10.84 -16.33
C SER A 47 -19.37 -10.90 -15.82
N PRO A 48 -18.39 -10.44 -16.62
CA PRO A 48 -17.08 -10.09 -16.09
C PRO A 48 -17.21 -8.89 -15.13
N LEU A 49 -16.28 -8.79 -14.19
CA LEU A 49 -16.10 -7.65 -13.29
C LEU A 49 -14.84 -6.89 -13.75
N GLU A 50 -14.83 -5.57 -13.57
CA GLU A 50 -13.71 -4.73 -14.03
C GLU A 50 -12.44 -4.97 -13.20
N GLU A 51 -12.61 -5.34 -11.93
CA GLU A 51 -11.55 -5.51 -10.95
C GLU A 51 -11.20 -6.98 -10.69
N LEU A 52 -9.90 -7.28 -10.56
CA LEU A 52 -9.35 -8.58 -10.21
C LEU A 52 -9.58 -9.69 -11.25
N ASP A 53 -9.86 -9.36 -12.51
CA ASP A 53 -10.18 -10.32 -13.58
C ASP A 53 -11.27 -11.33 -13.15
N ALA A 54 -12.19 -10.86 -12.31
CA ALA A 54 -13.22 -11.69 -11.71
C ALA A 54 -14.46 -11.79 -12.58
N SER A 55 -15.30 -12.79 -12.33
CA SER A 55 -16.62 -12.91 -12.97
C SER A 55 -17.68 -13.35 -11.97
N VAL A 56 -18.91 -12.95 -12.23
CA VAL A 56 -20.07 -13.39 -11.46
C VAL A 56 -21.12 -13.98 -12.40
N HIS A 57 -21.72 -15.07 -11.98
CA HIS A 57 -22.76 -15.82 -12.68
C HIS A 57 -23.92 -15.99 -11.72
N TRP A 58 -25.15 -15.82 -12.18
CA TRP A 58 -26.30 -15.89 -11.32
C TRP A 58 -27.56 -16.41 -11.99
N THR A 59 -28.46 -16.95 -11.17
CA THR A 59 -29.85 -17.25 -11.51
C THR A 59 -30.72 -16.70 -10.39
N TYR A 60 -31.61 -15.77 -10.71
CA TYR A 60 -32.56 -15.22 -9.74
C TYR A 60 -33.88 -15.99 -9.74
N HIS A 61 -34.35 -16.35 -8.54
CA HIS A 61 -35.57 -17.10 -8.31
C HIS A 61 -36.64 -16.18 -7.71
N ALA A 62 -37.47 -15.59 -8.57
CA ALA A 62 -38.51 -14.64 -8.15
C ALA A 62 -39.56 -15.26 -7.20
N SER A 63 -39.76 -16.57 -7.26
CA SER A 63 -40.75 -17.30 -6.46
C SER A 63 -40.45 -17.29 -4.96
N ASN A 64 -39.17 -17.19 -4.57
CA ASN A 64 -38.74 -17.25 -3.18
C ASN A 64 -37.71 -16.16 -2.81
N GLY A 65 -37.41 -15.24 -3.74
CA GLY A 65 -36.48 -14.13 -3.49
C GLY A 65 -35.02 -14.57 -3.28
N THR A 66 -34.64 -15.74 -3.80
CA THR A 66 -33.26 -16.24 -3.69
C THR A 66 -32.48 -16.07 -4.98
N ALA A 67 -31.15 -16.10 -4.88
CA ALA A 67 -30.27 -16.16 -6.03
C ALA A 67 -29.26 -17.29 -5.87
N ASP A 68 -29.08 -18.09 -6.92
CA ASP A 68 -27.91 -18.93 -7.07
C ASP A 68 -26.79 -18.08 -7.67
N VAL A 69 -25.60 -18.12 -7.08
CA VAL A 69 -24.44 -17.33 -7.46
C VAL A 69 -23.24 -18.25 -7.65
N ALA A 70 -22.46 -18.01 -8.70
CA ALA A 70 -21.08 -18.42 -8.80
C ALA A 70 -20.20 -17.19 -9.02
N PHE A 71 -19.20 -17.04 -8.15
CA PHE A 71 -18.17 -16.02 -8.27
C PHE A 71 -16.84 -16.69 -8.63
N ARG A 72 -16.11 -16.15 -9.61
CA ARG A 72 -14.79 -16.63 -9.99
C ARG A 72 -13.76 -15.53 -9.88
N VAL A 73 -12.58 -15.87 -9.40
CA VAL A 73 -11.45 -14.94 -9.35
C VAL A 73 -10.12 -15.69 -9.44
N PRO A 74 -9.17 -15.23 -10.26
CA PRO A 74 -7.79 -15.74 -10.24
C PRO A 74 -7.15 -15.59 -8.87
N GLY A 75 -6.36 -16.59 -8.46
CA GLY A 75 -5.69 -16.58 -7.16
C GLY A 75 -4.55 -17.59 -7.07
N GLY A 76 -3.56 -17.30 -6.22
CA GLY A 76 -2.48 -18.23 -5.94
C GLY A 76 -2.96 -19.46 -5.15
N SER A 77 -2.26 -20.58 -5.27
CA SER A 77 -2.62 -21.87 -4.64
C SER A 77 -2.46 -21.90 -3.11
N ALA A 78 -2.01 -20.80 -2.52
CA ALA A 78 -1.89 -20.57 -1.08
C ALA A 78 -2.67 -19.30 -0.68
N GLY A 79 -3.77 -19.03 -1.38
CA GLY A 79 -4.57 -17.83 -1.20
C GLY A 79 -5.93 -18.09 -0.59
N TRP A 80 -6.78 -17.08 -0.76
CA TRP A 80 -8.19 -17.10 -0.46
C TRP A 80 -8.93 -16.21 -1.47
N ALA A 81 -10.23 -16.47 -1.62
CA ALA A 81 -11.16 -15.64 -2.37
C ALA A 81 -12.39 -15.35 -1.51
N ALA A 82 -13.07 -14.24 -1.78
CA ALA A 82 -14.30 -13.89 -1.10
C ALA A 82 -15.29 -13.21 -2.01
N TRP A 83 -16.56 -13.51 -1.79
CA TRP A 83 -17.69 -12.82 -2.39
C TRP A 83 -18.72 -12.52 -1.31
N ALA A 84 -19.32 -11.34 -1.35
CA ALA A 84 -20.19 -10.86 -0.29
C ALA A 84 -21.34 -10.01 -0.82
N ILE A 85 -22.39 -9.95 -0.01
CA ILE A 85 -23.42 -8.91 -0.10
C ILE A 85 -23.28 -8.01 1.12
N ASN A 86 -23.27 -6.69 0.92
CA ASN A 86 -23.33 -5.71 2.00
C ASN A 86 -24.72 -5.06 2.03
N PRO A 87 -25.58 -5.41 3.00
CA PRO A 87 -26.92 -4.85 3.11
C PRO A 87 -26.95 -3.34 3.41
N SER A 88 -25.87 -2.77 3.93
CA SER A 88 -25.84 -1.41 4.47
C SER A 88 -25.22 -0.38 3.52
N ALA A 89 -24.20 -0.75 2.73
CA ALA A 89 -23.51 0.19 1.85
C ALA A 89 -22.71 -0.53 0.74
N VAL A 90 -22.31 0.21 -0.30
CA VAL A 90 -21.28 -0.24 -1.25
C VAL A 90 -19.91 -0.12 -0.61
N GLY A 91 -19.30 -1.24 -0.23
CA GLY A 91 -17.96 -1.29 0.35
C GLY A 91 -17.76 -2.46 1.33
N MET A 92 -16.54 -2.62 1.83
CA MET A 92 -16.14 -3.78 2.65
C MET A 92 -16.80 -3.85 4.05
N LEU A 93 -16.93 -2.73 4.76
CA LEU A 93 -17.43 -2.73 6.14
C LEU A 93 -18.94 -3.03 6.18
N GLY A 94 -19.33 -4.08 6.89
CA GLY A 94 -20.68 -4.65 6.92
C GLY A 94 -20.92 -5.74 5.89
N ALA A 95 -19.89 -6.16 5.12
CA ALA A 95 -20.04 -7.17 4.10
C ALA A 95 -20.27 -8.56 4.72
N ASN A 96 -21.39 -9.18 4.35
CA ASN A 96 -21.74 -10.54 4.74
C ASN A 96 -21.15 -11.49 3.70
N THR A 97 -20.09 -12.17 4.10
CA THR A 97 -19.07 -12.66 3.17
C THR A 97 -19.02 -14.19 3.17
N VAL A 98 -18.93 -14.77 1.98
CA VAL A 98 -18.60 -16.17 1.73
C VAL A 98 -17.15 -16.23 1.30
N PHE A 99 -16.32 -16.93 2.07
CA PHE A 99 -14.89 -17.10 1.81
C PHE A 99 -14.61 -18.49 1.23
N ALA A 100 -13.70 -18.56 0.27
CA ALA A 100 -13.00 -19.78 -0.13
C ALA A 100 -11.54 -19.70 0.32
N TYR A 101 -11.05 -20.74 0.97
CA TYR A 101 -9.68 -20.82 1.49
C TYR A 101 -9.21 -22.27 1.50
N HIS A 102 -7.89 -22.49 1.51
CA HIS A 102 -7.34 -23.83 1.68
C HIS A 102 -7.41 -24.22 3.16
N ASN A 103 -8.13 -25.30 3.47
CA ASN A 103 -8.17 -25.82 4.82
C ASN A 103 -6.75 -26.26 5.24
N PRO A 104 -6.18 -25.72 6.32
CA PRO A 104 -4.80 -26.02 6.72
C PRO A 104 -4.59 -27.47 7.12
N ALA A 105 -5.64 -28.17 7.57
CA ALA A 105 -5.56 -29.56 8.00
C ALA A 105 -5.63 -30.55 6.82
N THR A 106 -6.36 -30.23 5.75
CA THR A 106 -6.60 -31.14 4.62
C THR A 106 -5.99 -30.69 3.30
N GLY A 107 -5.61 -29.42 3.18
CA GLY A 107 -5.13 -28.78 1.94
C GLY A 107 -6.23 -28.51 0.89
N VAL A 108 -7.43 -29.04 1.10
CA VAL A 108 -8.58 -28.91 0.20
C VAL A 108 -9.26 -27.56 0.41
N VAL A 109 -9.79 -26.98 -0.67
CA VAL A 109 -10.55 -25.73 -0.58
C VAL A 109 -11.84 -25.95 0.20
N ALA A 110 -12.03 -25.13 1.24
CA ALA A 110 -13.19 -25.10 2.10
C ALA A 110 -13.90 -23.75 2.00
N VAL A 111 -15.11 -23.70 2.53
CA VAL A 111 -15.91 -22.47 2.63
C VAL A 111 -16.21 -22.13 4.06
N ALA A 112 -16.11 -20.85 4.38
CA ALA A 112 -16.60 -20.26 5.62
C ALA A 112 -17.43 -19.03 5.32
N THR A 113 -18.32 -18.65 6.22
CA THR A 113 -19.05 -17.39 6.16
C THR A 113 -18.74 -16.53 7.38
N ALA A 114 -18.58 -15.22 7.18
CA ALA A 114 -18.38 -14.28 8.26
C ALA A 114 -18.84 -12.88 7.86
N VAL A 115 -19.19 -12.07 8.86
CA VAL A 115 -19.47 -10.64 8.68
C VAL A 115 -18.18 -9.85 8.83
N VAL A 116 -17.83 -9.08 7.81
CA VAL A 116 -16.64 -8.21 7.81
C VAL A 116 -17.05 -6.82 8.28
N ASP A 117 -17.03 -6.60 9.58
CA ASP A 117 -17.44 -5.34 10.23
C ASP A 117 -16.28 -4.39 10.58
N SER A 118 -15.04 -4.86 10.37
CA SER A 118 -13.81 -4.12 10.61
C SER A 118 -12.75 -4.50 9.58
N TYR A 119 -11.61 -3.79 9.57
CA TYR A 119 -10.49 -4.13 8.68
C TYR A 119 -9.55 -5.20 9.26
N ALA A 120 -9.85 -5.70 10.46
CA ALA A 120 -9.16 -6.84 11.06
C ALA A 120 -10.21 -7.79 11.66
N PRO A 121 -11.12 -8.31 10.82
CA PRO A 121 -12.21 -9.16 11.30
C PRO A 121 -11.64 -10.47 11.84
N ALA A 122 -12.28 -11.03 12.87
CA ALA A 122 -12.00 -12.39 13.26
C ALA A 122 -12.52 -13.33 12.16
N PHE A 123 -11.67 -14.21 11.65
CA PHE A 123 -12.10 -15.26 10.74
C PHE A 123 -12.71 -16.41 11.54
N ALA A 124 -14.04 -16.41 11.64
CA ALA A 124 -14.80 -17.46 12.30
C ALA A 124 -16.01 -17.80 11.44
N ASP A 125 -16.15 -19.09 11.10
CA ASP A 125 -17.31 -19.55 10.35
C ASP A 125 -18.58 -19.36 11.20
N GLY A 126 -19.53 -18.60 10.69
CA GLY A 126 -20.73 -18.21 11.41
C GLY A 126 -21.84 -17.71 10.49
N ASP A 127 -22.98 -17.42 11.09
CA ASP A 127 -24.18 -17.01 10.36
C ASP A 127 -24.06 -15.59 9.78
N LEU A 128 -24.67 -15.41 8.61
CA LEU A 128 -24.81 -14.09 7.97
C LEU A 128 -26.16 -13.46 8.34
N ALA A 129 -26.31 -12.17 8.08
CA ALA A 129 -27.56 -11.42 8.28
C ALA A 129 -28.72 -11.89 7.38
N PHE A 130 -28.46 -12.77 6.43
CA PHE A 130 -29.44 -13.41 5.56
C PHE A 130 -29.11 -14.89 5.38
N ALA A 131 -30.11 -15.69 5.01
CA ALA A 131 -29.95 -17.12 4.86
C ALA A 131 -29.04 -17.47 3.68
N VAL A 132 -28.08 -18.38 3.91
CA VAL A 132 -27.27 -19.05 2.90
C VAL A 132 -27.67 -20.52 2.87
N TYR A 133 -28.47 -20.91 1.88
CA TYR A 133 -29.04 -22.26 1.79
C TYR A 133 -28.05 -23.29 1.30
N ARG A 134 -27.14 -22.89 0.42
CA ARG A 134 -26.05 -23.72 -0.10
C ARG A 134 -24.80 -22.88 -0.19
N ARG A 135 -23.66 -23.49 0.10
CA ARG A 135 -22.34 -22.87 -0.05
C ARG A 135 -21.32 -23.94 -0.41
N GLY A 136 -20.37 -23.60 -1.28
CA GLY A 136 -19.30 -24.49 -1.71
C GLY A 136 -18.24 -23.72 -2.47
N ALA A 137 -17.03 -24.26 -2.55
CA ALA A 137 -15.96 -23.64 -3.32
C ALA A 137 -15.05 -24.69 -3.93
N GLU A 138 -14.36 -24.27 -4.99
CA GLU A 138 -13.40 -25.07 -5.72
C GLU A 138 -12.22 -24.21 -6.15
N TYR A 139 -11.10 -24.87 -6.41
CA TYR A 139 -9.92 -24.24 -6.97
C TYR A 139 -9.31 -25.15 -8.03
N THR A 140 -9.29 -24.65 -9.26
CA THR A 140 -8.82 -25.37 -10.42
C THR A 140 -8.09 -24.39 -11.33
N ASP A 141 -6.93 -24.80 -11.87
CA ASP A 141 -6.15 -24.02 -12.83
C ASP A 141 -5.87 -22.56 -12.42
N GLY A 142 -5.59 -22.32 -11.14
CA GLY A 142 -5.26 -20.98 -10.65
C GLY A 142 -6.47 -20.08 -10.35
N VAL A 143 -7.69 -20.62 -10.37
CA VAL A 143 -8.93 -19.84 -10.21
C VAL A 143 -9.75 -20.41 -9.06
N TYR A 144 -10.14 -19.55 -8.12
CA TYR A 144 -11.17 -19.87 -7.14
C TYR A 144 -12.55 -19.72 -7.76
N ALA A 145 -13.45 -20.64 -7.47
CA ALA A 145 -14.88 -20.46 -7.69
C ALA A 145 -15.66 -20.67 -6.38
N ILE A 146 -16.52 -19.71 -6.05
CA ILE A 146 -17.40 -19.73 -4.89
C ILE A 146 -18.83 -19.90 -5.38
N HIS A 147 -19.55 -20.87 -4.83
CA HIS A 147 -20.95 -21.14 -5.11
C HIS A 147 -21.77 -20.85 -3.87
N ALA A 148 -22.87 -20.12 -4.04
CA ALA A 148 -23.83 -19.90 -2.96
C ALA A 148 -25.27 -19.81 -3.47
N THR A 149 -26.22 -20.29 -2.68
CA THR A 149 -27.65 -19.98 -2.82
C THR A 149 -28.03 -19.09 -1.66
N VAL A 150 -28.35 -17.82 -1.92
CA VAL A 150 -28.58 -16.80 -0.88
C VAL A 150 -29.99 -16.23 -0.95
N ALA A 151 -30.59 -15.94 0.20
CA ALA A 151 -31.74 -15.06 0.28
C ALA A 151 -31.29 -13.62 0.03
N LEU A 152 -31.94 -12.91 -0.89
CA LEU A 152 -31.62 -11.50 -1.15
C LEU A 152 -32.19 -10.62 -0.03
N PRO A 153 -31.36 -9.93 0.77
CA PRO A 153 -31.83 -9.16 1.91
C PRO A 153 -32.68 -7.96 1.48
N GLY A 154 -33.61 -7.57 2.35
CA GLY A 154 -34.49 -6.42 2.11
C GLY A 154 -35.56 -6.62 1.04
N ASN A 155 -35.81 -7.86 0.61
CA ASN A 155 -36.76 -8.19 -0.47
C ASN A 155 -36.49 -7.38 -1.75
N SER A 156 -35.21 -7.15 -2.02
CA SER A 156 -34.71 -6.34 -3.14
C SER A 156 -33.83 -7.21 -4.04
N THR A 157 -34.00 -7.10 -5.35
CA THR A 157 -33.05 -7.70 -6.30
C THR A 157 -31.78 -6.87 -6.44
N ARG A 158 -31.83 -5.59 -6.04
CA ARG A 158 -30.69 -4.69 -5.96
C ARG A 158 -29.94 -4.91 -4.66
N GLN A 159 -28.67 -5.24 -4.77
CA GLN A 159 -27.75 -5.59 -3.69
C GLN A 159 -26.41 -4.89 -3.88
N ASN A 160 -25.67 -4.68 -2.81
CA ASN A 160 -24.28 -4.21 -2.92
C ASN A 160 -23.37 -5.43 -2.85
N ILE A 161 -22.73 -5.79 -3.96
CA ILE A 161 -21.77 -6.90 -3.97
C ILE A 161 -20.37 -6.37 -3.67
N VAL A 162 -19.57 -7.19 -2.99
CA VAL A 162 -18.15 -6.94 -2.69
C VAL A 162 -17.40 -8.22 -2.97
N TRP A 163 -16.22 -8.13 -3.57
CA TRP A 163 -15.41 -9.30 -3.85
C TRP A 163 -13.94 -9.04 -3.57
N GLN A 164 -13.19 -10.10 -3.28
CA GLN A 164 -11.76 -10.02 -3.01
C GLN A 164 -11.03 -11.33 -3.30
N ALA A 165 -9.72 -11.21 -3.47
CA ALA A 165 -8.79 -12.33 -3.41
C ALA A 165 -7.48 -11.87 -2.75
N GLY A 166 -6.78 -12.79 -2.09
CA GLY A 166 -5.56 -12.49 -1.35
C GLY A 166 -4.73 -13.71 -1.01
N THR A 167 -3.65 -13.47 -0.27
CA THR A 167 -2.79 -14.53 0.29
C THR A 167 -3.32 -15.00 1.63
N SER A 168 -3.08 -16.26 1.96
CA SER A 168 -3.41 -16.82 3.27
C SER A 168 -2.16 -16.93 4.14
N SER A 169 -2.37 -16.88 5.45
CA SER A 169 -1.31 -17.07 6.44
C SER A 169 -0.79 -18.52 6.39
N PRO A 170 0.35 -18.83 7.04
CA PRO A 170 0.82 -20.20 7.17
C PRO A 170 -0.21 -21.14 7.84
N ASP A 171 -1.10 -20.58 8.67
CA ASP A 171 -2.18 -21.30 9.32
C ASP A 171 -3.44 -21.45 8.43
N GLY A 172 -3.35 -21.08 7.14
CA GLY A 172 -4.43 -21.19 6.16
C GLY A 172 -5.54 -20.14 6.30
N LEU A 173 -5.35 -19.11 7.12
CA LEU A 173 -6.36 -18.07 7.35
C LEU A 173 -6.20 -16.91 6.35
N PRO A 174 -7.29 -16.25 5.92
CA PRO A 174 -7.20 -15.08 5.06
C PRO A 174 -6.34 -13.95 5.66
N GLU A 175 -5.31 -13.51 4.93
CA GLU A 175 -4.59 -12.27 5.26
C GLU A 175 -5.24 -11.05 4.63
N SER A 176 -4.86 -9.86 5.11
CA SER A 176 -5.26 -8.60 4.50
C SER A 176 -4.85 -8.54 3.03
N HIS A 177 -5.81 -8.26 2.15
CA HIS A 177 -5.54 -7.95 0.76
C HIS A 177 -4.91 -6.55 0.60
N GLN A 178 -4.50 -6.21 -0.62
CA GLN A 178 -3.91 -4.91 -0.92
C GLN A 178 -4.91 -3.77 -0.65
N ALA A 179 -4.44 -2.66 -0.08
CA ALA A 179 -5.30 -1.53 0.31
C ALA A 179 -5.29 -0.38 -0.73
N PHE A 180 -5.14 -0.73 -2.01
CA PHE A 180 -5.13 0.17 -3.17
C PHE A 180 -5.55 -0.61 -4.43
N GLY A 181 -5.68 0.10 -5.56
CA GLY A 181 -6.00 -0.50 -6.87
C GLY A 181 -7.34 -1.23 -6.87
N ASP A 182 -7.41 -2.28 -7.70
CA ASP A 182 -8.56 -3.16 -7.89
C ASP A 182 -9.17 -3.64 -6.58
N ASN A 183 -8.35 -3.96 -5.58
CA ASN A 183 -8.82 -4.46 -4.29
C ASN A 183 -9.70 -3.45 -3.52
N VAL A 184 -9.44 -2.14 -3.65
CA VAL A 184 -10.30 -1.11 -3.04
C VAL A 184 -11.54 -0.85 -3.89
N MET A 185 -11.47 -1.16 -5.18
CA MET A 185 -12.53 -0.89 -6.16
C MET A 185 -13.51 -2.05 -6.33
N SER A 186 -13.21 -3.23 -5.78
CA SER A 186 -13.99 -4.47 -5.91
C SER A 186 -15.28 -4.47 -5.10
N SER A 187 -16.14 -3.47 -5.33
CA SER A 187 -17.47 -3.36 -4.76
C SER A 187 -18.39 -2.54 -5.66
N ARG A 188 -19.66 -2.93 -5.75
CA ARG A 188 -20.65 -2.20 -6.57
C ARG A 188 -22.09 -2.52 -6.19
N SER A 189 -23.00 -1.66 -6.64
CA SER A 189 -24.43 -1.98 -6.71
C SER A 189 -24.70 -2.95 -7.87
N TRP A 190 -25.58 -3.91 -7.65
CA TRP A 190 -25.86 -5.05 -8.52
C TRP A 190 -27.34 -5.39 -8.52
N ASP A 191 -27.95 -5.67 -9.67
CA ASP A 191 -29.33 -6.15 -9.76
C ASP A 191 -29.41 -7.58 -10.28
N PHE A 192 -29.79 -8.51 -9.41
CA PHE A 192 -29.92 -9.94 -9.74
C PHE A 192 -31.03 -10.26 -10.74
N ARG A 193 -31.95 -9.32 -11.02
CA ARG A 193 -33.00 -9.50 -12.03
C ARG A 193 -32.54 -9.20 -13.45
N SER A 194 -31.47 -8.42 -13.60
CA SER A 194 -30.98 -7.99 -14.91
C SER A 194 -30.31 -9.16 -15.65
N ALA A 195 -30.56 -9.29 -16.96
CA ALA A 195 -29.97 -10.35 -17.80
C ALA A 195 -28.55 -9.96 -18.28
N GLU A 196 -28.34 -8.67 -18.49
CA GLU A 196 -27.04 -8.02 -18.52
C GLU A 196 -26.91 -7.32 -17.19
N ALA A 197 -25.79 -7.47 -16.48
CA ALA A 197 -25.52 -6.77 -15.24
C ALA A 197 -25.61 -5.25 -15.41
N ALA A 198 -26.82 -4.71 -15.35
CA ALA A 198 -27.06 -3.30 -15.55
C ALA A 198 -26.43 -2.60 -14.37
N VAL A 199 -25.42 -1.77 -14.64
CA VAL A 199 -24.89 -0.83 -13.68
C VAL A 199 -26.06 0.04 -13.24
N VAL A 200 -26.64 -0.25 -12.09
CA VAL A 200 -27.60 0.69 -11.51
C VAL A 200 -26.78 1.80 -10.86
N VAL A 201 -26.38 2.75 -11.69
CA VAL A 201 -25.99 4.08 -11.22
C VAL A 201 -27.30 4.73 -10.82
N ASP A 202 -27.59 4.83 -9.52
CA ASP A 202 -28.57 5.82 -9.07
C ASP A 202 -28.08 7.18 -9.58
N ASP A 203 -28.97 8.05 -10.08
CA ASP A 203 -28.69 9.44 -10.55
C ASP A 203 -28.11 10.38 -9.47
N VAL A 204 -27.45 9.84 -8.46
CA VAL A 204 -26.42 10.54 -7.71
C VAL A 204 -25.25 10.71 -8.68
N PRO A 205 -24.71 11.93 -8.90
CA PRO A 205 -23.50 12.07 -9.68
C PRO A 205 -22.43 11.22 -9.01
N ALA A 206 -22.15 10.05 -9.58
CA ALA A 206 -21.10 9.17 -9.14
C ALA A 206 -19.85 10.03 -9.22
N ALA A 207 -19.36 10.46 -8.05
CA ALA A 207 -18.08 11.12 -7.98
C ALA A 207 -17.14 10.18 -8.75
N PRO A 208 -16.46 10.64 -9.82
CA PRO A 208 -15.74 9.75 -10.74
C PRO A 208 -14.91 8.76 -9.92
N ARG A 209 -14.85 7.47 -10.28
CA ARG A 209 -14.14 6.43 -9.48
C ARG A 209 -12.76 6.90 -8.95
N ASP A 210 -12.06 7.72 -9.75
CA ASP A 210 -10.82 8.42 -9.39
C ASP A 210 -10.88 9.34 -8.15
N SER A 211 -12.04 9.90 -7.83
CA SER A 211 -12.28 10.87 -6.75
C SER A 211 -12.33 10.19 -5.38
N VAL A 212 -12.96 9.01 -5.28
CA VAL A 212 -12.99 8.20 -4.06
C VAL A 212 -11.60 7.62 -3.80
N TYR A 213 -10.95 7.08 -4.83
CA TYR A 213 -9.56 6.61 -4.75
C TYR A 213 -8.60 7.72 -4.30
N ARG A 214 -8.71 8.91 -4.92
CA ARG A 214 -7.93 10.08 -4.50
C ARG A 214 -8.25 10.50 -3.08
N ALA A 215 -9.51 10.46 -2.64
CA ALA A 215 -9.89 10.83 -1.28
C ALA A 215 -9.28 9.89 -0.22
N LEU A 216 -9.21 8.58 -0.50
CA LEU A 216 -8.64 7.59 0.42
C LEU A 216 -7.10 7.60 0.45
N LEU A 217 -6.45 7.77 -0.70
CA LEU A 217 -4.98 7.76 -0.78
C LEU A 217 -4.33 9.09 -0.48
N ARG A 218 -5.00 10.22 -0.76
CA ARG A 218 -4.41 11.56 -0.57
C ARG A 218 -3.88 11.77 0.86
N PRO A 219 -4.60 11.39 1.93
CA PRO A 219 -4.07 11.46 3.29
C PRO A 219 -2.81 10.58 3.49
N LYS A 220 -2.81 9.34 3.01
CA LYS A 220 -1.64 8.45 3.12
C LYS A 220 -0.42 9.02 2.37
N ASN A 221 -0.64 9.55 1.17
CA ASN A 221 0.39 10.18 0.35
C ASN A 221 0.95 11.45 0.99
N ILE A 222 0.09 12.32 1.56
CA ILE A 222 0.52 13.53 2.27
C ILE A 222 1.41 13.14 3.47
N HIS A 223 0.99 12.18 4.29
CA HIS A 223 1.82 11.65 5.37
C HIS A 223 3.17 11.15 4.87
N GLY A 224 3.18 10.35 3.80
CA GLY A 224 4.39 9.79 3.21
C GLY A 224 5.37 10.87 2.72
N VAL A 225 4.88 11.86 1.97
CA VAL A 225 5.72 12.94 1.42
C VAL A 225 6.27 13.83 2.52
N LEU A 226 5.44 14.26 3.49
CA LEU A 226 5.88 15.09 4.61
C LEU A 226 7.04 14.41 5.36
N ASN A 227 6.92 13.10 5.64
CA ASN A 227 7.91 12.35 6.38
C ASN A 227 9.16 11.99 5.56
N ALA A 228 9.03 11.71 4.26
CA ALA A 228 10.16 11.47 3.39
C ALA A 228 11.04 12.72 3.23
N VAL A 229 10.43 13.89 3.04
CA VAL A 229 11.16 15.17 2.91
C VAL A 229 11.80 15.57 4.24
N SER A 230 11.09 15.45 5.35
CA SER A 230 11.60 15.84 6.67
C SER A 230 12.62 14.86 7.24
N TRP A 231 12.17 13.72 7.75
CA TRP A 231 13.00 12.70 8.41
C TRP A 231 13.98 12.06 7.42
N GLY A 232 13.55 11.86 6.18
CA GLY A 232 14.31 11.13 5.17
C GLY A 232 15.35 11.94 4.40
N VAL A 233 15.24 13.27 4.34
CA VAL A 233 16.14 14.12 3.53
C VAL A 233 16.67 15.34 4.31
N LEU A 234 15.80 16.16 4.90
CA LEU A 234 16.23 17.39 5.59
C LEU A 234 17.14 17.13 6.80
N LEU A 235 16.80 16.15 7.65
CA LEU A 235 17.65 15.85 8.81
C LEU A 235 19.04 15.29 8.42
N PRO A 236 19.14 14.29 7.52
CA PRO A 236 20.44 13.84 7.00
C PRO A 236 21.25 14.97 6.35
N LEU A 237 20.61 15.81 5.53
CA LEU A 237 21.26 16.96 4.90
C LEU A 237 21.81 17.94 5.95
N GLY A 238 21.03 18.26 6.98
CA GLY A 238 21.48 19.13 8.07
C GLY A 238 22.69 18.55 8.82
N VAL A 239 22.75 17.24 9.03
CA VAL A 239 23.92 16.56 9.63
C VAL A 239 25.14 16.68 8.72
N MET A 240 24.99 16.48 7.41
CA MET A 240 26.06 16.64 6.43
C MET A 240 26.62 18.07 6.41
N LEU A 241 25.74 19.09 6.39
CA LEU A 241 26.14 20.49 6.42
C LEU A 241 26.98 20.80 7.67
N ALA A 242 26.54 20.36 8.85
CA ALA A 242 27.31 20.55 10.09
C ALA A 242 28.66 19.81 10.09
N ARG A 243 28.71 18.60 9.55
CA ARG A 243 29.91 17.77 9.54
C ARG A 243 30.98 18.31 8.60
N TYR A 244 30.59 18.66 7.38
CA TYR A 244 31.54 18.96 6.30
C TYR A 244 31.85 20.46 6.18
N MET A 245 30.88 21.35 6.35
CA MET A 245 31.13 22.79 6.21
C MET A 245 31.91 23.38 7.39
N ARG A 246 31.75 22.83 8.60
CA ARG A 246 32.44 23.29 9.82
C ARG A 246 33.97 23.26 9.73
N VAL A 247 34.52 22.49 8.78
CA VAL A 247 35.97 22.35 8.58
C VAL A 247 36.58 23.62 8.00
N PHE A 248 35.80 24.43 7.29
CA PHE A 248 36.24 25.64 6.62
C PHE A 248 35.95 26.88 7.48
N PRO A 249 36.98 27.62 7.94
CA PRO A 249 36.77 28.81 8.77
C PRO A 249 35.93 29.90 8.09
N SER A 250 35.99 30.01 6.76
CA SER A 250 35.20 30.96 5.97
C SER A 250 33.69 30.70 6.02
N LEU A 251 33.27 29.53 6.48
CA LEU A 251 31.87 29.13 6.59
C LEU A 251 31.35 29.22 8.03
N ASP A 252 32.14 29.74 8.98
CA ASP A 252 31.67 30.06 10.33
C ASP A 252 31.08 31.49 10.34
N PRO A 253 29.83 31.71 10.82
CA PRO A 253 28.91 30.77 11.48
C PRO A 253 27.87 30.11 10.55
N ALA A 254 27.96 30.28 9.23
CA ALA A 254 26.96 29.82 8.26
C ALA A 254 26.61 28.33 8.39
N TRP A 255 27.58 27.43 8.60
CA TRP A 255 27.34 25.99 8.77
C TRP A 255 26.37 25.71 9.94
N PHE A 256 26.46 26.51 11.01
CA PHE A 256 25.65 26.33 12.21
C PHE A 256 24.20 26.72 11.94
N TYR A 257 23.98 27.86 11.29
CA TYR A 257 22.62 28.31 10.94
C TYR A 257 21.97 27.41 9.90
N LEU A 258 22.72 26.94 8.89
CA LEU A 258 22.20 26.00 7.89
C LEU A 258 21.82 24.66 8.53
N HIS A 259 22.64 24.14 9.44
CA HIS A 259 22.29 22.96 10.22
C HIS A 259 21.00 23.17 11.01
N VAL A 260 20.93 24.24 11.82
CA VAL A 260 19.76 24.53 12.65
C VAL A 260 18.50 24.71 11.81
N ALA A 261 18.59 25.42 10.67
CA ALA A 261 17.47 25.59 9.75
C ALA A 261 16.94 24.24 9.25
N CYS A 262 17.82 23.36 8.74
CA CYS A 262 17.42 22.02 8.31
C CYS A 262 16.80 21.19 9.44
N GLN A 263 17.40 21.19 10.65
CA GLN A 263 16.90 20.41 11.78
C GLN A 263 15.54 20.93 12.27
N CYS A 264 15.37 22.25 12.44
CA CYS A 264 14.12 22.83 12.90
C CYS A 264 13.01 22.66 11.87
N SER A 265 13.26 22.92 10.59
CA SER A 265 12.27 22.72 9.52
C SER A 265 11.90 21.25 9.39
N GLY A 266 12.88 20.34 9.40
CA GLY A 266 12.65 18.91 9.36
C GLY A 266 11.82 18.44 10.57
N TYR A 267 12.14 18.89 11.78
CA TYR A 267 11.39 18.54 12.98
C TYR A 267 9.94 19.03 12.93
N VAL A 268 9.68 20.28 12.51
CA VAL A 268 8.31 20.82 12.44
C VAL A 268 7.47 20.06 11.41
N VAL A 269 7.98 19.91 10.18
CA VAL A 269 7.28 19.21 9.10
C VAL A 269 7.09 17.73 9.45
N GLY A 270 8.12 17.10 10.02
CA GLY A 270 8.08 15.70 10.43
C GLY A 270 7.14 15.44 11.59
N SER A 271 7.03 16.37 12.55
CA SER A 271 6.06 16.27 13.65
C SER A 271 4.62 16.36 13.14
N ALA A 272 4.34 17.29 12.21
CA ALA A 272 3.04 17.36 11.55
C ALA A 272 2.72 16.06 10.79
N GLY A 273 3.69 15.52 10.06
CA GLY A 273 3.59 14.23 9.39
C GLY A 273 3.31 13.08 10.37
N TRP A 274 4.00 13.03 11.51
CA TRP A 274 3.80 12.03 12.56
C TRP A 274 2.40 12.10 13.19
N VAL A 275 1.94 13.30 13.59
CA VAL A 275 0.57 13.50 14.10
C VAL A 275 -0.45 13.03 13.08
N PHE A 276 -0.27 13.40 11.81
CA PHE A 276 -1.16 12.95 10.75
C PHE A 276 -1.16 11.42 10.63
N GLY A 277 0.00 10.77 10.73
CA GLY A 277 0.14 9.31 10.76
C GLY A 277 -0.61 8.64 11.92
N LEU A 278 -0.60 9.23 13.11
CA LEU A 278 -1.39 8.73 14.25
C LEU A 278 -2.89 8.79 13.96
N THR A 279 -3.36 9.85 13.31
CA THR A 279 -4.78 9.96 12.93
C THR A 279 -5.18 9.01 11.82
N LEU A 280 -4.25 8.62 10.95
CA LEU A 280 -4.46 7.60 9.92
C LEU A 280 -4.52 6.20 10.54
N GLY A 281 -3.62 5.91 11.48
CA GLY A 281 -3.59 4.67 12.24
C GLY A 281 -4.54 4.64 13.43
N SER A 282 -5.68 5.35 13.41
CA SER A 282 -6.66 5.27 14.50
C SER A 282 -7.65 4.12 14.25
N PRO A 283 -7.92 3.25 15.25
CA PRO A 283 -8.94 2.21 15.15
C PRO A 283 -10.33 2.76 14.82
N ALA A 284 -10.63 4.00 15.24
CA ALA A 284 -11.89 4.68 14.91
C ALA A 284 -12.05 4.98 13.40
N LYS A 285 -10.96 4.89 12.63
CA LYS A 285 -10.98 4.97 11.15
C LYS A 285 -10.76 3.59 10.49
N GLY A 286 -10.78 2.53 11.29
CA GLY A 286 -10.62 1.16 10.85
C GLY A 286 -9.23 0.81 10.31
N ALA A 287 -8.19 1.63 10.49
CA ALA A 287 -6.91 1.32 9.86
C ALA A 287 -6.20 0.11 10.48
N LEU A 288 -5.67 -0.78 9.61
CA LEU A 288 -4.70 -1.83 9.98
C LEU A 288 -3.50 -1.20 10.71
N GLN A 289 -3.23 -1.69 11.92
CA GLN A 289 -2.15 -1.14 12.76
C GLN A 289 -0.79 -1.69 12.35
N HIS A 290 0.00 -0.88 11.67
CA HIS A 290 1.40 -1.21 11.40
C HIS A 290 2.29 -0.87 12.61
N HIS A 291 2.16 -1.65 13.68
CA HIS A 291 2.81 -1.41 14.98
C HIS A 291 4.30 -1.11 14.85
N GLY A 292 5.03 -1.83 14.00
CA GLY A 292 6.47 -1.60 13.85
C GLY A 292 6.83 -0.26 13.18
N HIS A 293 6.03 0.26 12.24
CA HIS A 293 6.29 1.60 11.65
C HIS A 293 5.89 2.70 12.62
N ARG A 294 4.76 2.51 13.31
CA ARG A 294 4.29 3.42 14.35
C ARG A 294 5.27 3.53 15.51
N ASN A 295 5.80 2.42 16.01
CA ASN A 295 6.75 2.41 17.12
C ASN A 295 8.06 3.12 16.77
N ILE A 296 8.62 2.85 15.58
CA ILE A 296 9.80 3.57 15.08
C ILE A 296 9.49 5.06 14.91
N GLY A 297 8.33 5.41 14.34
CA GLY A 297 7.89 6.79 14.18
C GLY A 297 7.75 7.55 15.51
N THR A 298 7.19 6.91 16.54
CA THR A 298 7.10 7.48 17.89
C THR A 298 8.47 7.63 18.54
N ALA A 299 9.35 6.63 18.41
CA ALA A 299 10.72 6.74 18.91
C ALA A 299 11.49 7.89 18.21
N LEU A 300 11.32 8.02 16.89
CA LEU A 300 11.87 9.13 16.10
C LEU A 300 11.42 10.49 16.62
N PHE A 301 10.11 10.67 16.85
CA PHE A 301 9.57 11.90 17.40
C PHE A 301 10.21 12.23 18.76
N VAL A 302 10.21 11.28 19.70
CA VAL A 302 10.80 11.47 21.04
C VAL A 302 12.28 11.85 20.97
N LEU A 303 13.09 11.09 20.23
CA LEU A 303 14.52 11.35 20.09
C LEU A 303 14.81 12.69 19.39
N SER A 304 13.98 13.09 18.44
CA SER A 304 14.12 14.36 17.74
C SER A 304 13.72 15.55 18.61
N THR A 305 12.70 15.41 19.45
CA THR A 305 12.34 16.41 20.45
C THR A 305 13.50 16.64 21.42
N LEU A 306 14.13 15.55 21.89
CA LEU A 306 15.36 15.63 22.70
C LEU A 306 16.44 16.40 21.94
N GLN A 307 16.64 16.12 20.64
CA GLN A 307 17.66 16.81 19.84
C GLN A 307 17.42 18.29 19.63
N VAL A 308 16.18 18.71 19.33
CA VAL A 308 15.86 20.14 19.18
C VAL A 308 16.01 20.85 20.52
N SER A 309 15.65 20.18 21.62
CA SER A 309 15.86 20.70 22.99
C SER A 309 17.34 20.88 23.34
N ALA A 310 18.26 20.20 22.64
CA ALA A 310 19.71 20.36 22.83
C ALA A 310 20.18 21.80 22.57
N LEU A 311 19.46 22.58 21.76
CA LEU A 311 19.71 24.01 21.55
C LEU A 311 19.57 24.81 22.84
N LEU A 312 18.56 24.51 23.66
CA LEU A 312 18.25 25.23 24.90
C LEU A 312 19.30 24.97 25.99
N ILE A 313 19.83 23.75 26.03
CA ILE A 313 20.79 23.30 27.06
C ILE A 313 22.24 23.32 26.59
N ARG A 314 22.55 24.03 25.49
CA ARG A 314 23.88 24.02 24.86
C ARG A 314 24.95 24.65 25.79
N PRO A 315 25.90 23.87 26.35
CA PRO A 315 26.89 24.41 27.29
C PRO A 315 27.96 25.25 26.58
N LYS A 316 28.59 26.17 27.32
CA LYS A 316 29.79 26.90 26.87
C LYS A 316 30.90 25.92 26.50
N LYS A 317 31.76 26.28 25.54
CA LYS A 317 32.83 25.39 25.03
C LYS A 317 33.89 25.02 26.08
N THR A 318 34.00 25.79 27.16
CA THR A 318 35.05 25.69 28.19
C THR A 318 34.72 24.74 29.34
N VAL A 319 33.48 24.26 29.47
CA VAL A 319 33.05 23.43 30.60
C VAL A 319 33.06 21.94 30.26
N LYS A 320 33.41 21.07 31.22
CA LYS A 320 33.48 19.60 31.02
C LYS A 320 32.16 18.99 30.52
N VAL A 321 31.01 19.54 30.94
CA VAL A 321 29.66 19.12 30.50
C VAL A 321 29.50 19.20 28.97
N ARG A 322 30.25 20.07 28.29
CA ARG A 322 30.25 20.19 26.82
C ARG A 322 30.59 18.86 26.14
N PHE A 323 31.48 18.07 26.73
CA PHE A 323 31.87 16.77 26.18
C PHE A 323 30.68 15.79 26.16
N TYR A 324 30.00 15.61 27.30
CA TYR A 324 28.82 14.75 27.41
C TYR A 324 27.68 15.23 26.52
N TRP A 325 27.45 16.55 26.45
CA TRP A 325 26.48 17.12 25.54
C TRP A 325 26.80 16.81 24.07
N ASN A 326 28.08 16.88 23.65
CA ASN A 326 28.47 16.52 22.29
C ASN A 326 28.25 15.02 22.02
N LEU A 327 28.60 14.14 22.97
CA LEU A 327 28.40 12.70 22.83
C LEU A 327 26.92 12.37 22.64
N TYR A 328 26.07 12.91 23.52
CA TYR A 328 24.61 12.83 23.42
C TYR A 328 24.10 13.35 22.07
N HIS A 329 24.49 14.57 21.69
CA HIS A 329 24.02 15.21 20.47
C HIS A 329 24.46 14.46 19.21
N TRP A 330 25.64 13.84 19.21
CA TRP A 330 26.07 13.04 18.08
C TRP A 330 25.36 11.68 18.05
N SER A 331 25.35 10.95 19.17
CA SER A 331 24.78 9.59 19.20
C SER A 331 23.29 9.59 18.88
N VAL A 332 22.51 10.43 19.54
CA VAL A 332 21.07 10.55 19.29
C VAL A 332 20.81 11.04 17.86
N GLY A 333 21.69 11.90 17.32
CA GLY A 333 21.50 12.52 16.01
C GLY A 333 21.65 11.52 14.88
N TYR A 334 22.70 10.69 14.93
CA TYR A 334 22.87 9.60 13.97
C TYR A 334 21.76 8.55 14.11
N THR A 335 21.32 8.23 15.33
CA THR A 335 20.19 7.32 15.54
C THR A 335 18.92 7.83 14.88
N VAL A 336 18.59 9.13 15.04
CA VAL A 336 17.43 9.75 14.36
C VAL A 336 17.54 9.65 12.84
N VAL A 337 18.73 9.88 12.27
CA VAL A 337 18.94 9.75 10.81
C VAL A 337 18.70 8.31 10.34
N VAL A 338 19.27 7.31 11.02
CA VAL A 338 19.12 5.90 10.64
C VAL A 338 17.68 5.45 10.76
N LEU A 339 17.04 5.73 11.90
CA LEU A 339 15.63 5.38 12.11
C LEU A 339 14.74 6.09 11.09
N GLY A 340 15.04 7.34 10.73
CA GLY A 340 14.31 8.12 9.74
C GLY A 340 14.28 7.43 8.38
N VAL A 341 15.45 7.07 7.86
CA VAL A 341 15.59 6.36 6.58
C VAL A 341 14.86 5.01 6.60
N VAL A 342 15.07 4.21 7.65
CA VAL A 342 14.40 2.90 7.79
C VAL A 342 12.88 3.06 7.84
N ASN A 343 12.39 4.06 8.59
CA ASN A 343 10.96 4.26 8.77
C ASN A 343 10.29 4.74 7.48
N VAL A 344 10.98 5.54 6.66
CA VAL A 344 10.48 5.95 5.33
C VAL A 344 10.38 4.75 4.39
N PHE A 345 11.38 3.88 4.31
CA PHE A 345 11.28 2.65 3.51
C PHE A 345 10.13 1.76 3.97
N LYS A 346 9.95 1.62 5.28
CA LYS A 346 8.83 0.87 5.85
C LYS A 346 7.47 1.50 5.50
N GLY A 347 7.38 2.83 5.57
CA GLY A 347 6.18 3.58 5.19
C GLY A 347 5.84 3.42 3.70
N ILE A 348 6.83 3.47 2.81
CA ILE A 348 6.64 3.20 1.37
C ILE A 348 6.13 1.78 1.14
N GLY A 349 6.68 0.79 1.86
CA GLY A 349 6.21 -0.60 1.80
C GLY A 349 4.78 -0.78 2.27
N ILE A 350 4.39 -0.09 3.36
CA ILE A 350 3.00 -0.07 3.87
C ILE A 350 2.04 0.56 2.87
N LEU A 351 2.45 1.65 2.23
CA LEU A 351 1.64 2.28 1.18
C LEU A 351 1.49 1.40 -0.06
N GLN A 352 2.31 0.35 -0.18
CA GLN A 352 2.45 -0.48 -1.37
C GLN A 352 2.54 0.39 -2.63
N ALA A 353 3.28 1.51 -2.52
CA ALA A 353 3.41 2.46 -3.60
C ALA A 353 4.14 1.80 -4.79
N ASP A 354 3.83 2.29 -5.99
CA ASP A 354 4.57 1.93 -7.21
C ASP A 354 6.08 1.96 -6.96
N GLN A 355 6.79 0.93 -7.45
CA GLN A 355 8.22 0.74 -7.23
C GLN A 355 9.04 1.98 -7.58
N LYS A 356 8.57 2.84 -8.50
CA LYS A 356 9.22 4.12 -8.83
C LYS A 356 9.44 5.01 -7.60
N TYR A 357 8.54 5.03 -6.63
CA TYR A 357 8.69 5.86 -5.42
C TYR A 357 9.76 5.30 -4.48
N ARG A 358 9.80 3.98 -4.35
CA ARG A 358 10.85 3.28 -3.59
C ARG A 358 12.22 3.51 -4.23
N HIS A 359 12.31 3.38 -5.55
CA HIS A 359 13.54 3.64 -6.31
C HIS A 359 13.95 5.11 -6.26
N ALA A 360 13.01 6.05 -6.35
CA ALA A 360 13.30 7.47 -6.23
C ALA A 360 13.88 7.82 -4.85
N TYR A 361 13.27 7.30 -3.77
CA TYR A 361 13.80 7.53 -2.42
C TYR A 361 15.17 6.84 -2.22
N LEU A 362 15.34 5.61 -2.71
CA LEU A 362 16.64 4.94 -2.70
C LEU A 362 17.70 5.75 -3.44
N GLY A 363 17.37 6.30 -4.61
CA GLY A 363 18.24 7.20 -5.37
C GLY A 363 18.63 8.43 -4.56
N ALA A 364 17.67 9.07 -3.87
CA ALA A 364 17.94 10.23 -3.02
C ALA A 364 18.92 9.89 -1.87
N VAL A 365 18.72 8.76 -1.19
CA VAL A 365 19.62 8.30 -0.12
C VAL A 365 21.02 7.98 -0.68
N LEU A 366 21.10 7.34 -1.85
CA LEU A 366 22.37 7.02 -2.49
C LEU A 366 23.14 8.29 -2.89
N VAL A 367 22.45 9.29 -3.44
CA VAL A 367 23.05 10.59 -3.77
C VAL A 367 23.61 11.26 -2.51
N LEU A 368 22.86 11.31 -1.41
CA LEU A 368 23.34 11.85 -0.13
C LEU A 368 24.57 11.08 0.38
N ALA A 369 24.58 9.75 0.27
CA ALA A 369 25.70 8.92 0.68
C ALA A 369 26.96 9.16 -0.17
N VAL A 370 26.82 9.27 -1.50
CA VAL A 370 27.94 9.55 -2.41
C VAL A 370 28.50 10.95 -2.15
N VAL A 371 27.63 11.96 -2.00
CA VAL A 371 28.06 13.33 -1.66
C VAL A 371 28.78 13.35 -0.31
N ALA A 372 28.25 12.65 0.69
CA ALA A 372 28.89 12.51 1.99
C ALA A 372 30.28 11.87 1.88
N PHE A 373 30.42 10.80 1.11
CA PHE A 373 31.70 10.12 0.87
C PHE A 373 32.73 11.07 0.22
N VAL A 374 32.35 11.79 -0.83
CA VAL A 374 33.23 12.77 -1.49
C VAL A 374 33.64 13.88 -0.53
N LEU A 375 32.69 14.43 0.23
CA LEU A 375 32.97 15.48 1.20
C LEU A 375 33.86 15.00 2.35
N GLU A 376 33.74 13.74 2.78
CA GLU A 376 34.62 13.15 3.78
C GLU A 376 36.06 13.04 3.24
N LEU A 377 36.25 12.59 2.00
CA LEU A 377 37.58 12.56 1.37
C LEU A 377 38.21 13.97 1.30
N VAL A 378 37.45 14.96 0.84
CA VAL A 378 37.91 16.37 0.79
C VAL A 378 38.28 16.85 2.20
N THR A 379 37.41 16.61 3.18
CA THR A 379 37.63 17.00 4.57
C THR A 379 38.90 16.37 5.16
N LEU A 380 39.14 15.09 4.89
CA LEU A 380 40.34 14.39 5.32
C LEU A 380 41.61 15.03 4.72
N THR A 381 41.61 15.33 3.42
CA THR A 381 42.77 15.99 2.78
C THR A 381 43.08 17.36 3.39
N VAL A 382 42.05 18.16 3.70
CA VAL A 382 42.21 19.46 4.37
C VAL A 382 42.79 19.29 5.78
N ARG A 383 42.30 18.31 6.55
CA ARG A 383 42.82 18.01 7.90
C ARG A 383 44.28 17.56 7.87
N PHE A 384 44.66 16.69 6.92
CA PHE A 384 46.05 16.25 6.76
C PHE A 384 46.99 17.40 6.37
N LYS A 385 46.57 18.29 5.46
CA LYS A 385 47.36 19.48 5.11
C LYS A 385 47.57 20.43 6.29
N LYS A 386 46.55 20.59 7.14
CA LYS A 386 46.63 21.46 8.30
C LYS A 386 47.47 20.89 9.44
N GLY A 387 47.49 19.56 9.61
CA GLY A 387 48.32 18.89 10.63
C GLY A 387 49.80 18.70 10.26
N ARG A 388 50.17 18.99 9.01
CA ARG A 388 51.58 19.04 8.54
C ARG A 388 52.22 20.42 8.66
N ARG A 389 51.43 21.46 8.96
CA ARG A 389 51.90 22.81 9.33
C ARG A 389 51.80 22.94 10.84
#